data_AF-A0A7C5S0A9-F1
#
_entry.id   AF-A0A7C5S0A9-F1
#
_cell.length_a   1.000
_cell.length_b   1.000
_cell.length_c   1.000
_cell.angle_alpha   90.00
_cell.angle_beta   90.00
_cell.angle_gamma   90.00
#
_symmetry.space_group_name_H-M   'P 1'
#
loop_
_entity.id
_entity.type
_entity.pdbx_description
1 polymer ?
#
loop_
_entity_poly.entity_id
_entity_poly.type
_entity_poly.pdbx_seq_one_letter_code
_entity_poly.pdbx_strand_id
1 'polypeptide(L)'
;MRNRLSFILLSIALFSCKTEILHSVSEEQANEIITVLSEYGVKAEKVGDGKGEKSAFNILVDEGEYGKSWNILKENGLPKEKIKGLSDIYQKQGLISSSIEERALLVQAIKGELEKTLETIDNVVRARVIISIPTSSQNPFTQSNENIGASVLLKVKKNTYLNKDTIKGILLGAVPSLDKEKISVEIVETQKSVAPKDISMTYIGPFLVSANSAKIFYTFIIGVMLVLVLVLSFSVFTIYRQRQKVEEEVAEL
;
A
#
# COMPACT_ATOMS: atom_id res chain seq x y z
N MET A 1 44.62 1.90 18.27
CA MET A 1 43.71 2.83 17.53
C MET A 1 42.79 2.12 16.51
N ARG A 2 43.27 1.14 15.73
CA ARG A 2 42.49 0.43 14.68
C ARG A 2 41.19 -0.23 15.18
N ASN A 3 41.21 -0.87 16.35
CA ASN A 3 40.02 -1.56 16.88
C ASN A 3 38.92 -0.59 17.37
N ARG A 4 39.26 0.60 17.89
CA ARG A 4 38.26 1.52 18.45
C ARG A 4 37.45 2.25 17.37
N LEU A 5 38.06 2.55 16.23
CA LEU A 5 37.36 3.12 15.07
C LEU A 5 36.36 2.09 14.48
N SER A 6 36.75 0.81 14.46
CA SER A 6 35.91 -0.28 13.98
C SER A 6 34.64 -0.47 14.82
N PHE A 7 34.72 -0.32 16.15
CA PHE A 7 33.55 -0.45 17.03
C PHE A 7 32.54 0.72 16.89
N ILE A 8 33.03 1.93 16.59
CA ILE A 8 32.17 3.12 16.40
C ILE A 8 31.49 3.06 15.02
N LEU A 9 32.20 2.62 13.98
CA LEU A 9 31.61 2.44 12.65
C LEU A 9 30.56 1.31 12.63
N LEU A 10 30.80 0.25 13.41
CA LEU A 10 29.89 -0.89 13.54
C LEU A 10 28.61 -0.55 14.32
N SER A 11 28.68 0.34 15.31
CA SER A 11 27.53 0.72 16.15
C SER A 11 26.55 1.66 15.44
N ILE A 12 27.02 2.47 14.50
CA ILE A 12 26.16 3.35 13.67
C ILE A 12 25.36 2.54 12.63
N ALA A 13 25.88 1.40 12.18
CA ALA A 13 25.25 0.57 11.15
C ALA A 13 24.04 -0.25 11.63
N LEU A 14 23.71 -0.23 12.94
CA LEU A 14 22.75 -1.15 13.56
C LEU A 14 21.37 -0.54 13.89
N PHE A 15 21.11 0.73 13.55
CA PHE A 15 19.86 1.42 13.92
C PHE A 15 18.75 1.40 12.85
N SER A 16 18.65 0.37 12.01
CA SER A 16 17.47 0.16 11.14
C SER A 16 16.62 -0.97 11.73
N CYS A 17 15.86 -0.65 12.78
CA CYS A 17 14.85 -1.58 13.26
C CYS A 17 13.66 -1.51 12.29
N LYS A 18 13.35 -2.64 11.66
CA LYS A 18 12.18 -2.77 10.78
C LYS A 18 10.99 -3.21 11.60
N THR A 19 9.85 -2.59 11.36
CA THR A 19 8.58 -2.90 12.00
C THR A 19 7.56 -3.35 10.95
N GLU A 20 6.67 -4.25 11.34
CA GLU A 20 5.62 -4.77 10.47
C GLU A 20 4.43 -3.80 10.44
N ILE A 21 3.98 -3.45 9.24
CA ILE A 21 2.81 -2.56 9.05
C ILE A 21 1.54 -3.32 8.71
N LEU A 22 1.66 -4.40 7.94
CA LEU A 22 0.53 -5.21 7.49
C LEU A 22 0.95 -6.68 7.47
N HIS A 23 0.03 -7.54 7.91
CA HIS A 23 0.21 -8.98 8.01
C HIS A 23 -0.71 -9.72 7.03
N SER A 24 -0.28 -10.89 6.60
CA SER A 24 -1.06 -11.85 5.81
C SER A 24 -1.79 -11.29 4.59
N VAL A 25 -1.14 -10.38 3.85
CA VAL A 25 -1.67 -9.82 2.60
C VAL A 25 -1.37 -10.76 1.42
N SER A 26 -2.23 -10.76 0.39
CA SER A 26 -1.94 -11.51 -0.84
C SER A 26 -0.76 -10.92 -1.60
N GLU A 27 -0.17 -11.68 -2.53
CA GLU A 27 0.93 -11.18 -3.36
C GLU A 27 0.56 -9.91 -4.14
N GLU A 28 -0.63 -9.88 -4.72
CA GLU A 28 -1.15 -8.75 -5.48
C GLU A 28 -1.29 -7.51 -4.59
N GLN A 29 -1.87 -7.67 -3.40
CA GLN A 29 -1.99 -6.60 -2.41
C GLN A 29 -0.62 -6.11 -1.95
N ALA A 30 0.31 -7.03 -1.68
CA ALA A 30 1.67 -6.71 -1.27
C ALA A 30 2.39 -5.86 -2.32
N ASN A 31 2.30 -6.25 -3.60
CA ASN A 31 2.92 -5.51 -4.70
C ASN A 31 2.30 -4.11 -4.86
N GLU A 32 0.98 -3.98 -4.71
CA GLU A 32 0.31 -2.67 -4.73
C GLU A 32 0.75 -1.78 -3.56
N ILE A 33 0.81 -2.32 -2.34
CA ILE A 33 1.27 -1.61 -1.14
C ILE A 33 2.69 -1.10 -1.30
N ILE A 34 3.62 -1.94 -1.79
CA ILE A 34 5.02 -1.57 -2.01
C ILE A 34 5.12 -0.47 -3.06
N THR A 35 4.33 -0.57 -4.13
CA THR A 35 4.30 0.46 -5.20
C THR A 35 3.88 1.81 -4.63
N VAL A 36 2.79 1.85 -3.86
CA VAL A 36 2.30 3.10 -3.25
C VAL A 36 3.30 3.64 -2.23
N LEU A 37 3.90 2.81 -1.37
CA LEU A 37 4.89 3.29 -0.41
C LEU A 37 6.15 3.83 -1.11
N SER A 38 6.60 3.17 -2.17
CA SER A 38 7.74 3.61 -2.98
C SER A 38 7.48 4.94 -3.70
N GLU A 39 6.25 5.21 -4.16
CA GLU A 39 5.87 6.49 -4.76
C GLU A 39 6.05 7.68 -3.78
N TYR A 40 5.95 7.42 -2.48
CA TYR A 40 6.10 8.42 -1.41
C TYR A 40 7.49 8.39 -0.76
N GLY A 41 8.43 7.67 -1.38
CA GLY A 41 9.82 7.54 -0.94
C GLY A 41 10.00 6.74 0.35
N VAL A 42 9.02 5.91 0.72
CA VAL A 42 9.12 4.99 1.85
C VAL A 42 9.63 3.65 1.34
N LYS A 43 10.68 3.12 1.97
CA LYS A 43 11.22 1.80 1.61
C LYS A 43 10.45 0.71 2.39
N ALA A 44 9.73 -0.13 1.65
CA ALA A 44 9.00 -1.26 2.21
C ALA A 44 9.60 -2.59 1.74
N GLU A 45 9.59 -3.59 2.61
CA GLU A 45 10.08 -4.94 2.32
C GLU A 45 8.95 -5.97 2.40
N LYS A 46 8.91 -6.89 1.44
CA LYS A 46 7.98 -8.01 1.38
C LYS A 46 8.62 -9.24 2.01
N VAL A 47 8.05 -9.75 3.10
CA VAL A 47 8.51 -10.98 3.77
C VAL A 47 7.38 -12.01 3.72
N GLY A 48 7.68 -13.28 3.40
CA GLY A 48 6.66 -14.34 3.43
C GLY A 48 6.26 -14.70 4.86
N ASP A 49 4.97 -14.94 5.11
CA ASP A 49 4.41 -15.22 6.45
C ASP A 49 4.81 -16.61 7.03
N GLY A 50 5.68 -17.38 6.34
CA GLY A 50 6.26 -18.63 6.83
C GLY A 50 5.28 -19.79 7.09
N LYS A 51 3.97 -19.53 7.06
CA LYS A 51 2.89 -20.50 7.23
C LYS A 51 2.54 -21.09 5.87
N GLY A 52 3.02 -22.31 5.63
CA GLY A 52 2.78 -23.04 4.39
C GLY A 52 1.30 -23.12 4.02
N GLU A 53 1.07 -23.14 2.71
CA GLU A 53 -0.18 -23.43 1.99
C GLU A 53 -1.06 -22.24 1.57
N LYS A 54 -0.85 -21.02 2.10
CA LYS A 54 -1.44 -19.79 1.53
C LYS A 54 -0.36 -18.73 1.41
N SER A 55 -0.11 -18.24 0.19
CA SER A 55 0.90 -17.20 -0.14
C SER A 55 0.53 -15.85 0.48
N ALA A 56 0.60 -15.78 1.80
CA ALA A 56 0.45 -14.61 2.64
C ALA A 56 1.82 -13.96 2.82
N PHE A 57 1.86 -12.63 2.66
CA PHE A 57 3.04 -11.81 2.80
C PHE A 57 2.80 -10.77 3.90
N ASN A 58 3.87 -10.40 4.58
CA ASN A 58 3.92 -9.34 5.57
C ASN A 58 4.75 -8.20 4.97
N ILE A 59 4.34 -6.97 5.24
CA ILE A 59 5.03 -5.77 4.78
C ILE A 59 5.74 -5.13 5.96
N LEU A 60 7.05 -4.92 5.81
CA LEU A 60 7.89 -4.27 6.82
C LEU A 60 8.35 -2.90 6.32
N VAL A 61 8.40 -1.93 7.23
CA VAL A 61 8.90 -0.56 7.01
C VAL A 61 9.87 -0.20 8.13
N ASP A 62 10.72 0.80 7.93
CA ASP A 62 11.57 1.30 9.02
C ASP A 62 10.69 1.88 10.16
N GLU A 63 11.05 1.63 11.41
CA GLU A 63 10.27 2.02 12.59
C GLU A 63 9.97 3.54 12.62
N GLY A 64 10.94 4.36 12.22
CA GLY A 64 10.79 5.81 12.11
C GLY A 64 9.81 6.26 11.01
N GLU A 65 9.49 5.40 10.03
CA GLU A 65 8.57 5.69 8.93
C GLU A 65 7.17 5.09 9.13
N TYR A 66 6.91 4.34 10.21
CA TYR A 66 5.63 3.64 10.43
C TYR A 66 4.41 4.58 10.32
N GLY A 67 4.41 5.69 11.07
CA GLY A 67 3.28 6.62 11.09
C GLY A 67 3.01 7.29 9.73
N LYS A 68 4.08 7.66 9.01
CA LYS A 68 4.00 8.20 7.65
C LYS A 68 3.42 7.15 6.70
N SER A 69 3.93 5.92 6.77
CA SER A 69 3.51 4.79 5.93
C SER A 69 2.04 4.46 6.15
N TRP A 70 1.60 4.40 7.42
CA TRP A 70 0.20 4.11 7.76
C TRP A 70 -0.76 5.16 7.20
N ASN A 71 -0.40 6.44 7.33
CA ASN A 71 -1.22 7.53 6.78
C ASN A 71 -1.31 7.46 5.25
N ILE A 72 -0.20 7.19 4.56
CA ILE A 72 -0.19 7.00 3.11
C ILE A 72 -1.11 5.85 2.70
N LEU A 73 -1.05 4.71 3.38
CA LEU A 73 -1.91 3.56 3.05
C LEU A 73 -3.38 3.90 3.25
N LYS A 74 -3.73 4.57 4.35
CA LYS A 74 -5.10 5.00 4.66
C LYS A 74 -5.64 5.99 3.61
N GLU A 75 -4.84 7.00 3.24
CA GLU A 75 -5.21 7.99 2.21
C GLU A 75 -5.41 7.35 0.83
N ASN A 76 -4.72 6.24 0.56
CA ASN A 76 -4.83 5.50 -0.69
C ASN A 76 -5.85 4.34 -0.63
N GLY A 77 -6.56 4.16 0.48
CA GLY A 77 -7.59 3.13 0.64
C GLY A 77 -7.04 1.69 0.63
N LEU A 78 -5.82 1.50 1.13
CA LEU A 78 -5.17 0.20 1.24
C LEU A 78 -5.24 -0.33 2.68
N PRO A 79 -5.31 -1.66 2.88
CA PRO A 79 -5.40 -2.72 1.86
C PRO A 79 -6.80 -2.82 1.25
N LYS A 80 -6.89 -3.08 -0.06
CA LYS A 80 -8.19 -3.27 -0.73
C LYS A 80 -8.83 -4.58 -0.29
N GLU A 81 -10.12 -4.54 0.02
CA GLU A 81 -10.92 -5.75 0.17
C GLU A 81 -11.03 -6.51 -1.17
N LYS A 82 -10.74 -7.81 -1.15
CA LYS A 82 -10.91 -8.68 -2.33
C LYS A 82 -12.39 -8.79 -2.67
N ILE A 83 -12.75 -8.59 -3.94
CA ILE A 83 -14.10 -8.91 -4.42
C ILE A 83 -14.26 -10.42 -4.36
N LYS A 84 -15.26 -10.89 -3.62
CA LYS A 84 -15.67 -12.30 -3.64
C LYS A 84 -16.42 -12.55 -4.94
N GLY A 85 -15.87 -13.40 -5.79
CA GLY A 85 -16.56 -13.88 -7.00
C GLY A 85 -17.46 -15.09 -6.70
N LEU A 86 -18.19 -15.57 -7.72
CA LEU A 86 -19.01 -16.78 -7.62
C LEU A 86 -18.22 -17.99 -7.07
N SER A 87 -17.00 -18.19 -7.56
CA SER A 87 -16.12 -19.29 -7.16
C SER A 87 -15.73 -19.24 -5.67
N ASP A 88 -15.57 -18.04 -5.10
CA ASP A 88 -15.20 -17.86 -3.68
C ASP A 88 -16.37 -18.16 -2.73
N ILE A 89 -17.61 -18.03 -3.22
CA ILE A 89 -18.83 -18.27 -2.43
C ILE A 89 -19.26 -19.73 -2.56
N TYR A 90 -19.15 -20.32 -3.76
CA TYR A 90 -19.51 -21.73 -4.00
C TYR A 90 -18.65 -22.72 -3.19
N GLN A 91 -17.37 -22.39 -2.92
CA GLN A 91 -16.49 -23.24 -2.11
C GLN A 91 -16.85 -23.30 -0.61
N LYS A 92 -17.77 -22.46 -0.12
CA LYS A 92 -18.01 -22.28 1.33
C LYS A 92 -19.25 -22.98 1.91
N GLN A 93 -20.14 -23.59 1.12
CA GLN A 93 -21.39 -24.13 1.68
C GLN A 93 -21.77 -25.55 1.21
N GLY A 94 -22.29 -26.32 2.16
CA GLY A 94 -22.83 -27.67 2.02
C GLY A 94 -24.29 -27.70 1.56
N LEU A 95 -24.72 -28.92 1.21
CA LEU A 95 -25.78 -29.33 0.27
C LEU A 95 -27.26 -28.94 0.56
N ILE A 96 -27.58 -27.90 1.32
CA ILE A 96 -29.00 -27.52 1.56
C ILE A 96 -29.15 -25.99 1.68
N SER A 97 -29.04 -25.27 0.56
CA SER A 97 -29.34 -23.84 0.49
C SER A 97 -30.85 -23.58 0.34
N SER A 98 -31.38 -22.57 1.02
CA SER A 98 -32.76 -22.13 0.80
C SER A 98 -32.93 -21.43 -0.56
N SER A 99 -34.14 -21.40 -1.12
CA SER A 99 -34.43 -20.75 -2.42
C SER A 99 -34.08 -19.25 -2.45
N ILE A 100 -34.17 -18.57 -1.30
CA ILE A 100 -33.78 -17.17 -1.14
C ILE A 100 -32.25 -17.02 -1.20
N GLU A 101 -31.53 -17.95 -0.57
CA GLU A 101 -30.07 -17.95 -0.56
C GLU A 101 -29.50 -18.21 -1.96
N GLU A 102 -30.02 -19.22 -2.67
CA GLU A 102 -29.61 -19.50 -4.06
C GLU A 102 -29.80 -18.29 -4.97
N ARG A 103 -30.92 -17.57 -4.82
CA ARG A 103 -31.19 -16.34 -5.58
C ARG A 103 -30.22 -15.22 -5.23
N ALA A 104 -29.90 -15.02 -3.95
CA ALA A 104 -28.93 -14.02 -3.51
C ALA A 104 -27.51 -14.35 -4.04
N LEU A 105 -27.15 -15.63 -4.05
CA LEU A 105 -25.88 -16.13 -4.58
C LEU A 105 -25.76 -15.88 -6.08
N LEU A 106 -26.81 -16.23 -6.84
CA LEU A 106 -26.85 -15.99 -8.29
C LEU A 106 -26.68 -14.49 -8.62
N VAL A 107 -27.35 -13.61 -7.87
CA VAL A 107 -27.24 -12.16 -8.08
C VAL A 107 -25.83 -11.66 -7.81
N GLN A 108 -25.20 -12.14 -6.73
CA GLN A 108 -23.81 -11.79 -6.41
C GLN A 108 -22.82 -12.32 -7.46
N ALA A 109 -23.10 -13.49 -8.02
CA ALA A 109 -22.33 -14.08 -9.11
C ALA A 109 -22.36 -13.20 -10.36
N ILE A 110 -23.57 -12.86 -10.82
CA ILE A 110 -23.79 -12.04 -12.02
C ILE A 110 -23.17 -10.66 -11.84
N LYS A 111 -23.32 -10.06 -10.65
CA LYS A 111 -22.65 -8.81 -10.29
C LYS A 111 -21.13 -8.92 -10.46
N GLY A 112 -20.50 -9.95 -9.88
CA GLY A 112 -19.05 -10.11 -9.95
C GLY A 112 -18.55 -10.32 -11.38
N GLU A 113 -19.28 -11.07 -12.19
CA GLU A 113 -18.93 -11.30 -13.60
C GLU A 113 -19.09 -10.03 -14.46
N LEU A 114 -20.13 -9.25 -14.20
CA LEU A 114 -20.31 -7.93 -14.80
C LEU A 114 -19.19 -6.95 -14.44
N GLU A 115 -18.80 -6.89 -13.16
CA GLU A 115 -17.68 -6.07 -12.71
C GLU A 115 -16.39 -6.43 -13.47
N LYS A 116 -16.07 -7.73 -13.57
CA LYS A 116 -14.91 -8.20 -14.34
C LYS A 116 -15.02 -7.88 -15.82
N THR A 117 -16.18 -8.12 -16.43
CA THR A 117 -16.40 -7.87 -17.86
C THR A 117 -16.20 -6.39 -18.19
N LEU A 118 -16.77 -5.50 -17.38
CA LEU A 118 -16.62 -4.05 -17.56
C LEU A 118 -15.16 -3.60 -17.36
N GLU A 119 -14.39 -4.29 -16.51
CA GLU A 119 -12.96 -4.03 -16.33
C GLU A 119 -12.08 -4.49 -17.50
N THR A 120 -12.58 -5.36 -18.37
CA THR A 120 -11.87 -5.71 -19.62
C THR A 120 -11.93 -4.62 -20.67
N ILE A 121 -12.82 -3.64 -20.52
CA ILE A 121 -12.94 -2.51 -21.45
C ILE A 121 -11.71 -1.62 -21.34
N ASP A 122 -11.17 -1.22 -22.49
CA ASP A 122 -9.98 -0.38 -22.55
C ASP A 122 -10.12 0.88 -21.69
N ASN A 123 -9.07 1.14 -20.92
CA ASN A 123 -8.95 2.28 -20.00
C ASN A 123 -9.94 2.31 -18.83
N VAL A 124 -10.72 1.24 -18.61
CA VAL A 124 -11.42 1.02 -17.33
C VAL A 124 -10.40 0.49 -16.32
N VAL A 125 -10.26 1.20 -15.20
CA VAL A 125 -9.38 0.82 -14.08
C VAL A 125 -10.15 0.01 -13.05
N ARG A 126 -11.44 0.32 -12.88
CA ARG A 126 -12.31 -0.38 -11.95
C ARG A 126 -13.77 -0.24 -12.35
N ALA A 127 -14.55 -1.28 -12.15
CA ALA A 127 -16.01 -1.25 -12.23
C ALA A 127 -16.63 -1.72 -10.92
N ARG A 128 -17.70 -1.06 -10.50
CA ARG A 128 -18.57 -1.49 -9.40
C ARG A 128 -20.00 -1.51 -9.88
N VAL A 129 -20.66 -2.64 -9.69
CA VAL A 129 -22.05 -2.85 -10.10
C VAL A 129 -22.90 -3.13 -8.88
N ILE A 130 -24.02 -2.44 -8.75
CA ILE A 130 -25.01 -2.66 -7.70
C ILE A 130 -26.33 -2.98 -8.36
N ILE A 131 -26.93 -4.12 -8.01
CA ILE A 131 -28.22 -4.56 -8.52
C ILE A 131 -29.25 -4.35 -7.41
N SER A 132 -30.29 -3.58 -7.69
CA SER A 132 -31.39 -3.30 -6.77
C SER A 132 -32.59 -4.17 -7.12
N ILE A 133 -32.88 -5.13 -6.24
CA ILE A 133 -34.01 -6.05 -6.39
C ILE A 133 -35.10 -5.61 -5.41
N PRO A 134 -36.27 -5.14 -5.87
CA PRO A 134 -37.37 -4.78 -4.98
C PRO A 134 -37.87 -6.04 -4.26
N THR A 135 -38.13 -5.94 -2.95
CA THR A 135 -38.60 -7.05 -2.10
C THR A 135 -40.14 -7.10 -1.98
N SER A 136 -40.88 -6.40 -2.84
CA SER A 136 -42.32 -6.19 -2.67
C SER A 136 -43.17 -6.74 -3.81
N SER A 137 -43.70 -7.94 -3.61
CA SER A 137 -45.01 -8.37 -4.10
C SER A 137 -45.90 -8.81 -2.93
N GLN A 138 -46.21 -7.91 -2.00
CA GLN A 138 -47.26 -8.20 -1.00
C GLN A 138 -48.68 -7.96 -1.53
N ASN A 139 -48.85 -7.48 -2.77
CA ASN A 139 -50.17 -7.20 -3.32
C ASN A 139 -50.48 -8.02 -4.59
N PRO A 140 -51.22 -9.13 -4.47
CA PRO A 140 -51.59 -9.98 -5.62
C PRO A 140 -52.53 -9.30 -6.64
N PHE A 141 -53.01 -8.08 -6.35
CA PHE A 141 -53.91 -7.32 -7.22
C PHE A 141 -53.22 -6.28 -8.10
N THR A 142 -51.92 -6.04 -7.89
CA THR A 142 -51.14 -5.15 -8.76
C THR A 142 -50.13 -5.97 -9.53
N GLN A 143 -50.29 -6.06 -10.87
CA GLN A 143 -49.20 -6.38 -11.79
C GLN A 143 -48.20 -5.21 -11.78
N SER A 144 -47.56 -5.00 -10.64
CA SER A 144 -46.40 -4.13 -10.53
C SER A 144 -45.27 -4.91 -11.18
N ASN A 145 -44.90 -4.54 -12.40
CA ASN A 145 -43.67 -4.99 -13.03
C ASN A 145 -42.52 -4.80 -12.01
N GLU A 146 -42.04 -5.91 -11.43
CA GLU A 146 -40.90 -5.94 -10.50
C GLU A 146 -39.62 -5.63 -11.28
N ASN A 147 -39.52 -4.39 -11.72
CA ASN A 147 -38.43 -3.92 -12.57
C ASN A 147 -37.19 -3.74 -11.70
N ILE A 148 -36.20 -4.61 -11.93
CA ILE A 148 -34.89 -4.58 -11.31
C ILE A 148 -34.16 -3.33 -11.81
N GLY A 149 -33.44 -2.66 -10.90
CA GLY A 149 -32.58 -1.53 -11.23
C GLY A 149 -31.10 -1.88 -11.10
N ALA A 150 -30.24 -1.11 -11.75
CA ALA A 150 -28.79 -1.25 -11.64
C ALA A 150 -28.10 0.11 -11.56
N SER A 151 -27.03 0.19 -10.77
CA SER A 151 -26.14 1.33 -10.73
C SER A 151 -24.71 0.87 -10.96
N VAL A 152 -24.03 1.54 -11.88
CA VAL A 152 -22.66 1.23 -12.25
C VAL A 152 -21.79 2.45 -12.04
N LEU A 153 -20.69 2.24 -11.31
CA LEU A 153 -19.62 3.20 -11.16
C LEU A 153 -18.39 2.68 -11.90
N LEU A 154 -17.94 3.44 -12.90
CA LEU A 154 -16.73 3.15 -13.67
C LEU A 154 -15.65 4.16 -13.28
N LYS A 155 -14.49 3.65 -12.86
CA LYS A 155 -13.28 4.45 -12.71
C LYS A 155 -12.42 4.26 -13.95
N VAL A 156 -12.11 5.35 -14.65
CA VAL A 156 -11.38 5.33 -15.92
C VAL A 156 -10.08 6.12 -15.86
N LYS A 157 -9.16 5.88 -16.80
CA LYS A 157 -7.96 6.72 -16.96
C LYS A 157 -8.35 8.12 -17.44
N LYS A 158 -7.49 9.13 -17.22
CA LYS A 158 -7.72 10.50 -17.73
C LYS A 158 -7.91 10.50 -19.25
N ASN A 159 -8.78 11.38 -19.75
CA ASN A 159 -9.09 11.52 -21.17
C ASN A 159 -9.75 10.26 -21.78
N THR A 160 -10.44 9.46 -20.98
CA THR A 160 -11.15 8.28 -21.46
C THR A 160 -12.62 8.61 -21.67
N TYR A 161 -13.10 8.44 -22.89
CA TYR A 161 -14.51 8.59 -23.23
C TYR A 161 -15.14 7.22 -23.43
N LEU A 162 -16.08 6.86 -22.56
CA LEU A 162 -16.89 5.64 -22.70
C LEU A 162 -18.32 5.99 -23.04
N ASN A 163 -18.90 5.25 -23.98
CA ASN A 163 -20.31 5.40 -24.34
C ASN A 163 -21.20 4.74 -23.27
N LYS A 164 -21.97 5.55 -22.54
CA LYS A 164 -22.91 5.07 -21.50
C LYS A 164 -23.96 4.10 -22.07
N ASP A 165 -24.38 4.26 -23.32
CA ASP A 165 -25.38 3.38 -23.93
C ASP A 165 -24.83 1.97 -24.20
N THR A 166 -23.54 1.86 -24.54
CA THR A 166 -22.86 0.57 -24.66
C THR A 166 -22.83 -0.16 -23.31
N ILE A 167 -22.51 0.56 -22.23
CA ILE A 167 -22.52 0.00 -20.87
C ILE A 167 -23.93 -0.44 -20.47
N LYS A 168 -24.95 0.37 -20.77
CA LYS A 168 -26.36 -0.01 -20.55
C LYS A 168 -26.75 -1.26 -21.34
N GLY A 169 -26.29 -1.40 -22.58
CA GLY A 169 -26.54 -2.58 -23.41
C GLY A 169 -25.97 -3.86 -22.80
N ILE A 170 -24.73 -3.81 -22.27
CA ILE A 170 -24.11 -4.94 -21.58
C ILE A 170 -24.93 -5.34 -20.35
N LEU A 171 -25.38 -4.37 -19.55
CA LEU A 171 -26.19 -4.62 -18.35
C LEU A 171 -27.54 -5.26 -18.67
N LEU A 172 -28.23 -4.75 -19.70
CA LEU A 172 -29.52 -5.27 -20.17
C LEU A 172 -29.41 -6.70 -20.69
N GLY A 173 -28.28 -7.07 -21.30
CA GLY A 173 -28.04 -8.44 -21.77
C GLY A 173 -27.71 -9.44 -20.66
N ALA A 174 -27.16 -8.96 -19.55
CA ALA A 174 -26.66 -9.82 -18.47
C ALA A 174 -27.65 -10.05 -17.31
N VAL A 175 -28.56 -9.11 -17.06
CA VAL A 175 -29.52 -9.18 -15.95
C VAL A 175 -30.95 -9.28 -16.49
N PRO A 176 -31.64 -10.42 -16.27
CA PRO A 176 -33.04 -10.58 -16.64
C PRO A 176 -33.93 -9.54 -15.94
N SER A 177 -34.95 -9.05 -16.64
CA SER A 177 -35.94 -8.09 -16.10
C SER A 177 -35.33 -6.77 -15.58
N LEU A 178 -34.14 -6.41 -16.07
CA LEU A 178 -33.53 -5.11 -15.81
C LEU A 178 -34.25 -4.05 -16.65
N ASP A 179 -34.73 -3.01 -15.97
CA ASP A 179 -35.42 -1.91 -16.62
C ASP A 179 -34.41 -0.87 -17.10
N LYS A 180 -34.46 -0.55 -18.40
CA LYS A 180 -33.58 0.41 -19.06
C LYS A 180 -33.63 1.79 -18.40
N GLU A 181 -34.79 2.18 -17.87
CA GLU A 181 -34.97 3.48 -17.20
C GLU A 181 -34.35 3.51 -15.80
N LYS A 182 -34.17 2.35 -15.16
CA LYS A 182 -33.57 2.20 -13.82
C LYS A 182 -32.08 1.88 -13.86
N ILE A 183 -31.39 2.18 -14.97
CA ILE A 183 -29.94 2.01 -15.10
C ILE A 183 -29.24 3.36 -14.95
N SER A 184 -28.49 3.51 -13.86
CA SER A 184 -27.60 4.65 -13.65
C SER A 184 -26.15 4.27 -13.96
N VAL A 185 -25.46 5.09 -14.77
CA VAL A 185 -24.05 4.88 -15.11
C VAL A 185 -23.27 6.16 -14.83
N GLU A 186 -22.38 6.07 -13.85
CA GLU A 186 -21.46 7.12 -13.47
C GLU A 186 -20.03 6.77 -13.86
N ILE A 187 -19.35 7.72 -14.49
CA ILE A 187 -17.97 7.56 -14.96
C ILE A 187 -17.14 8.61 -14.25
N VAL A 188 -16.11 8.16 -13.54
CA VAL A 188 -15.20 9.01 -12.78
C VAL A 188 -13.79 8.82 -13.31
N GLU A 189 -13.16 9.90 -13.74
CA GLU A 189 -11.77 9.86 -14.14
C GLU A 189 -10.84 9.74 -12.93
N THR A 190 -9.73 9.03 -13.11
CA THR A 190 -8.68 8.96 -12.10
C THR A 190 -8.05 10.33 -11.89
N GLN A 191 -8.22 10.88 -10.70
CA GLN A 191 -7.56 12.13 -10.29
C GLN A 191 -6.08 11.94 -9.96
N LYS A 192 -5.60 10.69 -9.86
CA LYS A 192 -4.19 10.40 -9.59
C LYS A 192 -3.33 10.76 -10.82
N SER A 193 -2.96 12.04 -10.90
CA SER A 193 -1.66 12.41 -11.41
C SER A 193 -0.65 11.84 -10.42
N VAL A 194 -0.10 10.66 -10.72
CA VAL A 194 1.22 10.30 -10.20
C VAL A 194 2.19 11.24 -10.92
N ALA A 195 2.15 12.53 -10.55
CA ALA A 195 3.37 13.29 -10.65
C ALA A 195 4.26 12.61 -9.61
N PRO A 196 5.38 11.97 -10.00
CA PRO A 196 6.35 11.56 -9.00
C PRO A 196 6.59 12.79 -8.15
N LYS A 197 6.31 12.70 -6.85
CA LYS A 197 6.62 13.78 -5.94
C LYS A 197 8.11 13.98 -6.10
N ASP A 198 8.51 15.04 -6.83
CA ASP A 198 9.87 15.25 -7.27
C ASP A 198 10.75 14.96 -6.07
N ILE A 199 11.53 13.88 -6.15
CA ILE A 199 12.51 13.56 -5.14
C ILE A 199 13.52 14.68 -5.31
N SER A 200 13.29 15.79 -4.61
CA SER A 200 14.10 16.99 -4.70
C SER A 200 15.44 16.64 -4.06
N MET A 201 16.37 16.19 -4.89
CA MET A 201 17.72 15.86 -4.50
C MET A 201 18.45 17.17 -4.24
N THR A 202 19.00 17.30 -3.04
CA THR A 202 19.82 18.44 -2.62
C THR A 202 21.25 17.98 -2.45
N TYR A 203 22.21 18.78 -2.91
CA TYR A 203 23.61 18.50 -2.70
C TYR A 203 24.04 18.90 -1.29
N ILE A 204 24.69 17.98 -0.58
CA ILE A 204 25.40 18.26 0.67
C ILE A 204 26.87 17.93 0.42
N GLY A 205 27.64 18.95 0.03
CA GLY A 205 29.01 18.75 -0.44
C GLY A 205 29.05 17.89 -1.72
N PRO A 206 29.91 16.85 -1.83
CA PRO A 206 29.98 16.00 -3.01
C PRO A 206 28.86 14.95 -3.10
N PHE A 207 27.98 14.85 -2.10
CA PHE A 207 26.95 13.83 -2.03
C PHE A 207 25.55 14.39 -2.35
N LEU A 208 24.80 13.66 -3.17
CA LEU A 208 23.39 13.89 -3.46
C LEU A 208 22.53 13.22 -2.38
N VAL A 209 21.72 14.00 -1.68
CA VAL A 209 20.86 13.50 -0.59
C VAL A 209 19.44 14.02 -0.82
N SER A 210 18.41 13.24 -0.45
CA SER A 210 17.03 13.72 -0.51
C SER A 210 16.86 14.93 0.42
N ALA A 211 16.16 15.98 -0.02
CA ALA A 211 15.96 17.21 0.76
C ALA A 211 15.37 16.94 2.16
N ASN A 212 14.54 15.91 2.29
CA ASN A 212 13.92 15.53 3.55
C ASN A 212 14.92 14.91 4.56
N SER A 213 15.93 14.21 4.07
CA SER A 213 16.97 13.59 4.90
C SER A 213 18.21 14.48 5.08
N ALA A 214 18.23 15.65 4.43
CA ALA A 214 19.37 16.56 4.45
C ALA A 214 19.73 17.06 5.85
N LYS A 215 18.72 17.41 6.67
CA LYS A 215 18.93 17.85 8.06
C LYS A 215 19.52 16.75 8.94
N ILE A 216 18.99 15.53 8.80
CA ILE A 216 19.45 14.35 9.55
C ILE A 216 20.91 14.04 9.18
N PHE A 217 21.22 14.08 7.88
CA PHE A 217 22.58 13.87 7.38
C PHE A 217 23.56 14.93 7.90
N TYR A 218 23.14 16.21 7.96
CA TYR A 218 23.96 17.29 8.50
C TYR A 218 24.24 17.12 10.00
N THR A 219 23.20 16.77 10.79
CA THR A 219 23.38 16.48 12.23
C THR A 219 24.28 15.27 12.47
N PHE A 220 24.21 14.27 11.61
CA PHE A 220 25.05 13.08 11.68
C PHE A 220 26.53 13.43 11.40
N ILE A 221 26.81 14.21 10.34
CA ILE A 221 28.18 14.65 10.03
C ILE A 221 28.78 15.44 11.19
N ILE A 222 28.03 16.40 11.75
CA ILE A 222 28.50 17.19 12.89
C ILE A 222 28.79 16.30 14.10
N GLY A 223 27.87 15.36 14.40
CA GLY A 223 28.05 14.41 15.51
C GLY A 223 29.32 13.57 15.35
N VAL A 224 29.56 13.03 14.14
CA VAL A 224 30.76 12.26 13.84
C VAL A 224 32.03 13.12 13.99
N MET A 225 32.01 14.35 13.49
CA MET A 225 33.15 15.28 13.57
C MET A 225 33.50 15.62 15.03
N LEU A 226 32.48 15.87 15.87
CA LEU A 226 32.64 16.17 17.29
C LEU A 226 33.24 14.98 18.06
N VAL A 227 32.76 13.76 17.79
CA VAL A 227 33.34 12.53 18.36
C VAL A 227 34.80 12.35 17.94
N LEU A 228 35.13 12.64 16.67
CA LEU A 228 36.49 12.53 16.15
C LEU A 228 37.44 13.50 16.87
N VAL A 229 37.01 14.74 17.09
CA VAL A 229 37.76 15.75 17.86
C VAL A 229 37.98 15.29 19.30
N LEU A 230 36.96 14.75 19.97
CA LEU A 230 37.09 14.24 21.33
C LEU A 230 38.08 13.07 21.41
N VAL A 231 38.05 12.13 20.46
CA VAL A 231 39.00 11.01 20.40
C VAL A 231 40.43 11.48 20.18
N LEU A 232 40.64 12.45 19.29
CA LEU A 232 41.96 13.03 19.03
C LEU A 232 42.49 13.76 20.27
N SER A 233 41.67 14.61 20.90
CA SER A 233 42.06 15.32 22.13
C SER A 233 42.43 14.35 23.26
N PHE A 234 41.67 13.28 23.45
CA PHE A 234 41.96 12.24 24.43
C PHE A 234 43.26 11.49 24.10
N SER A 235 43.52 11.19 22.82
CA SER A 235 44.76 10.52 22.41
C SER A 235 46.00 11.37 22.68
N VAL A 236 45.94 12.67 22.37
CA VAL A 236 47.03 13.61 22.66
C VAL A 236 47.25 13.72 24.17
N PHE A 237 46.17 13.79 24.95
CA PHE A 237 46.25 13.82 26.41
C PHE A 237 46.92 12.56 26.99
N THR A 238 46.61 11.37 26.47
CA THR A 238 47.25 10.13 26.92
C THR A 238 48.73 10.06 26.56
N ILE A 239 49.13 10.56 25.39
CA ILE A 239 50.54 10.63 24.98
C ILE A 239 51.30 11.64 25.86
N TYR A 240 50.69 12.79 26.14
CA TYR A 240 51.28 13.79 27.02
C TYR A 240 51.51 13.25 28.43
N ARG A 241 50.53 12.53 29.00
CA ARG A 241 50.67 11.88 30.30
C ARG A 241 51.72 10.77 30.33
N GLN A 242 51.86 9.99 29.26
CA GLN A 242 52.91 8.97 29.17
C GLN A 242 54.30 9.60 29.14
N ARG A 243 54.48 10.71 28.41
CA ARG A 243 55.75 11.44 28.38
C ARG A 243 56.14 11.99 29.74
N GLN A 244 55.21 12.60 30.47
CA GLN A 244 55.48 13.11 31.83
C GLN A 244 55.94 11.99 32.78
N LYS A 245 55.29 10.82 32.75
CA LYS A 245 55.70 9.69 33.59
C LYS A 245 57.11 9.18 33.28
N VAL A 246 57.49 9.16 32.00
CA VAL A 246 58.84 8.74 31.58
C VAL A 246 59.89 9.77 31.98
N GLU A 247 59.57 11.07 31.89
CA GLU A 247 60.46 12.13 32.37
C GLU A 247 60.64 12.10 33.90
N GLU A 248 59.58 11.76 34.66
CA GLU A 248 59.68 11.55 36.11
C GLU A 248 60.54 10.31 36.46
N GLU A 249 60.36 9.17 35.78
CA GLU A 249 61.18 7.96 36.01
C GLU A 249 62.67 8.16 35.64
N VAL A 250 62.97 8.93 34.59
CA VAL A 250 64.35 9.22 34.19
C VAL A 250 65.03 10.24 35.12
N ALA A 251 64.26 11.09 35.80
CA ALA A 251 64.79 12.05 36.77
C ALA A 251 65.08 11.43 38.16
N GLU A 252 64.52 10.26 38.46
CA GLU A 252 64.79 9.50 39.70
C GLU A 252 65.98 8.52 39.60
N LEU A 253 66.55 8.32 38.40
CA LEU A 253 67.75 7.48 38.13
C LEU A 253 69.03 8.31 38.11
#